data_AF-A0A392MKI9-F1
#
_entry.id   AF-A0A392MKI9-F1
#
_cell.length_a   1.000
_cell.length_b   1.000
_cell.length_c   1.000
_cell.angle_alpha   90.00
_cell.angle_beta   90.00
_cell.angle_gamma   90.00
#
_symmetry.space_group_name_H-M   'P 1'
#
loop_
_entity.id
_entity.type
_entity.pdbx_description
1 polymer ?
#
loop_
_entity_poly.entity_id
_entity_poly.type
_entity_poly.pdbx_seq_one_letter_code
_entity_poly.pdbx_strand_id
1 'polypeptide(L)'
;MALAENLLKLEELVIKSCDKMLAIVGKETSGKEVTKKFVYPYLTLLHLDSLSNLTFFYPGSFTLEFPALNTLLLFSCFKLKLFQSEHLEGDPEGSSTSIYKQPVILDLRAIPKLKVLSLDWKDVSALCFRLFTENLPYLDTLGVTFYDLNSDDMQSVFLFEILEKTLNVKKLYIGHCGRPEILLNQNPNNCEEMMLGHLEMLLLDQCHGLNYLFTSSLAMKLIYLEKIKVEKCRTMTRIVERDDASERIKLEKLSLIVLNSLSSLECFYSGSETLQLPSLAQVGIYACPQMKIFSQGSIDVESIISIEIDDDLIFYDDLNMSVEVKFTQR
;
A
#
# COMPACT_ATOMS: atom_id res chain seq x y z
N MET A 1 -30.94 5.32 18.57
CA MET A 1 -29.57 5.89 18.43
C MET A 1 -28.66 5.78 19.66
N ALA A 2 -29.14 5.32 20.83
CA ALA A 2 -28.31 5.27 22.04
C ALA A 2 -27.06 4.39 21.94
N LEU A 3 -27.02 3.37 21.07
CA LEU A 3 -25.88 2.46 21.01
C LEU A 3 -24.61 3.19 20.53
N ALA A 4 -24.62 3.76 19.32
CA ALA A 4 -23.44 4.41 18.73
C ALA A 4 -22.90 5.58 19.56
N GLU A 5 -23.78 6.37 20.18
CA GLU A 5 -23.40 7.48 21.06
C GLU A 5 -22.81 7.01 22.41
N ASN A 6 -23.10 5.76 22.83
CA ASN A 6 -22.62 5.18 24.08
C ASN A 6 -21.49 4.15 23.91
N LEU A 7 -21.00 3.93 22.68
CA LEU A 7 -19.83 3.07 22.39
C LEU A 7 -18.51 3.77 22.77
N LEU A 8 -18.49 4.46 23.91
CA LEU A 8 -17.34 5.23 24.39
C LEU A 8 -16.15 4.35 24.78
N LYS A 9 -16.36 3.04 24.97
CA LYS A 9 -15.32 2.03 25.29
C LYS A 9 -14.91 1.18 24.09
N LEU A 10 -15.36 1.53 22.88
CA LEU A 10 -15.04 0.76 21.68
C LEU A 10 -13.56 0.91 21.35
N GLU A 11 -12.85 -0.23 21.28
CA GLU A 11 -11.42 -0.29 20.95
C GLU A 11 -11.17 -0.63 19.48
N GLU A 12 -12.03 -1.48 18.90
CA GLU A 12 -11.94 -1.89 17.50
C GLU A 12 -13.32 -1.85 16.86
N LEU A 13 -13.40 -1.26 15.65
CA LEU A 13 -14.59 -1.29 14.82
C LEU A 13 -14.22 -1.94 13.49
N VAL A 14 -14.70 -3.17 13.29
CA VAL A 14 -14.47 -3.95 12.08
C VAL A 14 -15.81 -4.25 11.42
N ILE A 15 -16.00 -3.77 10.19
CA ILE A 15 -17.20 -4.03 9.39
C ILE A 15 -16.74 -4.52 8.03
N LYS A 16 -17.14 -5.75 7.67
CA LYS A 16 -16.73 -6.39 6.42
C LYS A 16 -17.94 -6.94 5.66
N SER A 17 -17.89 -6.86 4.33
CA SER A 17 -18.81 -7.56 3.41
C SER A 17 -20.29 -7.30 3.71
N CYS A 18 -20.63 -6.05 4.06
CA CYS A 18 -21.99 -5.62 4.39
C CYS A 18 -22.57 -4.78 3.24
N ASP A 19 -22.85 -5.42 2.10
CA ASP A 19 -23.26 -4.74 0.86
C ASP A 19 -24.59 -3.98 0.95
N LYS A 20 -25.44 -4.24 1.94
CA LYS A 20 -26.71 -3.50 2.11
C LYS A 20 -26.57 -2.28 3.03
N MET A 21 -25.42 -2.10 3.66
CA MET A 21 -25.21 -1.03 4.63
C MET A 21 -25.07 0.32 3.90
N LEU A 22 -25.94 1.28 4.23
CA LEU A 22 -25.90 2.65 3.68
C LEU A 22 -25.18 3.65 4.60
N ALA A 23 -25.28 3.43 5.91
CA ALA A 23 -24.65 4.27 6.92
C ALA A 23 -24.10 3.44 8.09
N ILE A 24 -22.97 3.86 8.68
CA ILE A 24 -22.42 3.26 9.90
C ILE A 24 -23.34 3.54 11.11
N VAL A 25 -23.82 4.79 11.20
CA VAL A 25 -24.76 5.26 12.22
C VAL A 25 -26.05 5.72 11.54
N GLY A 26 -27.18 5.11 11.90
CA GLY A 26 -28.50 5.51 11.37
C GLY A 26 -29.01 6.84 11.96
N LYS A 27 -29.85 7.56 11.20
CA LYS A 27 -30.58 8.76 11.64
C LYS A 27 -32.06 8.41 11.89
N GLU A 28 -32.62 8.88 13.01
CA GLU A 28 -34.07 8.80 13.26
C GLU A 28 -34.76 10.07 12.74
N THR A 29 -35.96 9.93 12.18
CA THR A 29 -36.69 10.95 11.40
C THR A 29 -37.36 12.06 12.23
N SER A 30 -36.90 12.34 13.45
CA SER A 30 -37.60 13.31 14.31
C SER A 30 -36.64 14.12 15.18
N GLY A 31 -36.35 15.36 14.77
CA GLY A 31 -35.65 16.35 15.57
C GLY A 31 -35.15 17.54 14.76
N LYS A 32 -34.98 18.70 15.40
CA LYS A 32 -34.28 19.86 14.82
C LYS A 32 -32.87 19.43 14.40
N GLU A 33 -32.43 19.90 13.24
CA GLU A 33 -31.12 19.58 12.66
C GLU A 33 -30.01 20.24 13.48
N VAL A 34 -29.45 19.50 14.43
CA VAL A 34 -28.30 19.90 15.26
C VAL A 34 -27.11 19.03 14.87
N THR A 35 -25.94 19.64 14.71
CA THR A 35 -24.68 18.93 14.47
C THR A 35 -24.39 17.96 15.61
N LYS A 36 -24.31 16.66 15.30
CA LYS A 36 -23.98 15.63 16.28
C LYS A 36 -22.47 15.52 16.49
N LYS A 37 -22.03 15.35 17.73
CA LYS A 37 -20.62 15.10 18.04
C LYS A 37 -20.42 13.62 18.38
N PHE A 38 -19.57 12.93 17.63
CA PHE A 38 -19.13 11.56 17.89
C PHE A 38 -17.67 11.56 18.34
N VAL A 39 -17.40 10.97 19.49
CA VAL A 39 -16.04 10.80 20.02
C VAL A 39 -15.87 9.34 20.43
N TYR A 40 -14.89 8.68 19.84
CA TYR A 40 -14.52 7.31 20.21
C TYR A 40 -13.10 7.33 20.82
N PRO A 41 -12.99 7.59 22.14
CA PRO A 41 -11.71 7.93 22.76
C PRO A 41 -10.71 6.77 22.85
N TYR A 42 -11.18 5.53 22.79
CA TYR A 42 -10.33 4.32 22.86
C TYR A 42 -10.23 3.55 21.56
N LEU A 43 -10.88 4.02 20.47
CA LEU A 43 -10.84 3.31 19.20
C LEU A 43 -9.42 3.38 18.62
N THR A 44 -8.77 2.22 18.53
CA THR A 44 -7.40 2.06 18.01
C THR A 44 -7.39 1.52 16.59
N LEU A 45 -8.42 0.74 16.21
CA LEU A 45 -8.59 0.16 14.88
C LEU A 45 -9.97 0.51 14.30
N LEU A 46 -9.97 1.09 13.10
CA LEU A 46 -11.14 1.21 12.24
C LEU A 46 -10.87 0.46 10.94
N HIS A 47 -11.60 -0.63 10.71
CA HIS A 47 -11.49 -1.46 9.51
C HIS A 47 -12.84 -1.57 8.82
N LEU A 48 -12.94 -0.98 7.64
CA LEU A 48 -14.10 -1.03 6.78
C LEU A 48 -13.69 -1.68 5.45
N ASP A 49 -14.31 -2.81 5.10
CA ASP A 49 -13.91 -3.61 3.94
C ASP A 49 -15.14 -4.10 3.18
N SER A 50 -15.12 -3.95 1.86
CA SER A 50 -16.13 -4.49 0.96
C SER A 50 -17.54 -3.99 1.33
N LEU A 51 -17.69 -2.67 1.45
CA LEU A 51 -18.93 -1.98 1.82
C LEU A 51 -19.43 -1.14 0.63
N SER A 52 -19.78 -1.83 -0.45
CA SER A 52 -20.06 -1.24 -1.77
C SER A 52 -21.19 -0.19 -1.80
N ASN A 53 -22.16 -0.27 -0.88
CA ASN A 53 -23.24 0.70 -0.77
C ASN A 53 -23.09 1.71 0.38
N LEU A 54 -22.03 1.60 1.18
CA LEU A 54 -21.82 2.49 2.31
C LEU A 54 -21.52 3.90 1.81
N THR A 55 -22.43 4.83 2.08
CA THR A 55 -22.35 6.21 1.58
C THR A 55 -22.11 7.21 2.70
N PHE A 56 -22.50 6.88 3.93
CA PHE A 56 -22.45 7.80 5.06
C PHE A 56 -21.78 7.17 6.28
N PHE A 57 -21.00 7.95 7.03
CA PHE A 57 -20.77 7.60 8.43
C PHE A 57 -22.08 7.81 9.22
N TYR A 58 -22.66 9.00 9.11
CA TYR A 58 -23.95 9.37 9.69
C TYR A 58 -24.70 10.28 8.68
N PRO A 59 -25.98 10.01 8.34
CA PRO A 59 -26.71 10.76 7.32
C PRO A 59 -27.30 12.08 7.87
N GLY A 60 -26.42 12.94 8.42
CA GLY A 60 -26.72 14.27 8.94
C GLY A 60 -25.44 15.04 9.26
N SER A 61 -25.55 16.28 9.75
CA SER A 61 -24.36 17.04 10.17
C SER A 61 -23.70 16.40 11.39
N PHE A 62 -22.38 16.16 11.32
CA PHE A 62 -21.62 15.61 12.44
C PHE A 62 -20.18 16.13 12.55
N THR A 63 -19.61 16.00 13.74
CA THR A 63 -18.16 16.01 13.99
C THR A 63 -17.73 14.65 14.52
N LEU A 64 -16.51 14.23 14.17
CA LEU A 64 -15.99 12.91 14.48
C LEU A 64 -14.55 13.05 14.97
N GLU A 65 -14.26 12.45 16.13
CA GLU A 65 -12.93 12.44 16.73
C GLU A 65 -12.53 11.01 17.11
N PHE A 66 -11.31 10.61 16.71
CA PHE A 66 -10.68 9.34 17.08
C PHE A 66 -9.30 9.57 17.75
N PRO A 67 -9.25 10.08 19.00
CA PRO A 67 -8.01 10.48 19.65
C PRO A 67 -6.95 9.38 19.83
N ALA A 68 -7.36 8.11 19.83
CA ALA A 68 -6.50 6.94 20.02
C ALA A 68 -6.26 6.14 18.73
N LEU A 69 -6.81 6.56 17.58
CA LEU A 69 -6.75 5.77 16.37
C LEU A 69 -5.31 5.61 15.89
N ASN A 70 -4.90 4.36 15.80
CA ASN A 70 -3.56 3.96 15.37
C ASN A 70 -3.60 3.37 13.96
N THR A 71 -4.67 2.65 13.63
CA THR A 71 -4.82 1.90 12.39
C THR A 71 -6.15 2.20 11.74
N LEU A 72 -6.11 2.69 10.50
CA LEU A 72 -7.27 2.94 9.65
C LEU A 72 -7.13 2.14 8.35
N LEU A 73 -8.05 1.22 8.14
CA LEU A 73 -8.10 0.35 6.97
C LEU A 73 -9.45 0.56 6.27
N LEU A 74 -9.41 1.04 5.02
CA LEU A 74 -10.59 1.25 4.19
C LEU A 74 -10.36 0.59 2.83
N PHE A 75 -11.07 -0.50 2.57
CA PHE A 75 -10.96 -1.27 1.34
C PHE A 75 -12.31 -1.41 0.65
N SER A 76 -12.34 -1.21 -0.66
CA SER A 76 -13.54 -1.44 -1.49
C SER A 76 -14.82 -0.77 -0.95
N CYS A 77 -14.69 0.46 -0.47
CA CYS A 77 -15.77 1.29 0.08
C CYS A 77 -16.09 2.49 -0.84
N PHE A 78 -16.29 2.22 -2.13
CA PHE A 78 -16.23 3.21 -3.22
C PHE A 78 -17.20 4.40 -3.13
N LYS A 79 -18.27 4.30 -2.34
CA LYS A 79 -19.26 5.38 -2.15
C LYS A 79 -19.00 6.24 -0.90
N LEU A 80 -18.17 5.76 0.01
CA LEU A 80 -17.86 6.47 1.25
C LEU A 80 -16.71 7.44 0.98
N LYS A 81 -16.99 8.74 0.98
CA LYS A 81 -15.93 9.76 0.87
C LYS A 81 -15.24 9.92 2.22
N LEU A 82 -14.01 9.42 2.36
CA LEU A 82 -13.27 9.52 3.61
C LEU A 82 -12.73 10.94 3.83
N PHE A 83 -12.13 11.52 2.79
CA PHE A 83 -11.61 12.89 2.76
C PHE A 83 -12.36 13.75 1.74
N GLN A 84 -12.20 15.06 1.85
CA GLN A 84 -12.73 16.00 0.85
C GLN A 84 -11.85 15.98 -0.40
N SER A 85 -12.43 15.73 -1.57
CA SER A 85 -11.78 15.87 -2.88
C SER A 85 -12.02 17.27 -3.46
N GLU A 86 -11.08 17.79 -4.25
CA GLU A 86 -11.28 19.05 -4.99
C GLU A 86 -12.28 18.91 -6.14
N HIS A 87 -12.42 17.69 -6.70
CA HIS A 87 -13.42 17.41 -7.72
C HIS A 87 -14.79 17.23 -7.04
N LEU A 88 -15.56 18.32 -7.03
CA LEU A 88 -17.01 18.22 -7.06
C LEU A 88 -17.35 17.46 -8.34
N GLU A 89 -17.51 16.14 -8.23
CA GLU A 89 -18.31 15.41 -9.22
C GLU A 89 -19.64 16.16 -9.28
N GLY A 90 -19.82 16.95 -10.33
CA GLY A 90 -21.09 17.60 -10.60
C GLY A 90 -22.12 16.49 -10.65
N ASP A 91 -23.16 16.60 -9.82
CA ASP A 91 -24.33 15.73 -9.89
C ASP A 91 -24.73 15.61 -11.36
N PRO A 92 -24.63 14.41 -11.98
CA PRO A 92 -25.38 14.17 -13.18
C PRO A 92 -26.84 14.19 -12.73
N GLU A 93 -27.56 15.20 -13.20
CA GLU A 93 -29.02 15.31 -13.10
C GLU A 93 -29.56 15.80 -11.75
N GLY A 94 -29.78 17.12 -11.67
CA GLY A 94 -31.14 17.67 -11.60
C GLY A 94 -32.12 17.16 -10.53
N SER A 95 -31.68 16.53 -9.43
CA SER A 95 -32.54 16.18 -8.31
C SER A 95 -32.25 17.08 -7.11
N SER A 96 -33.24 17.91 -6.76
CA SER A 96 -33.20 18.77 -5.59
C SER A 96 -33.35 17.98 -4.29
N THR A 97 -32.33 17.20 -3.92
CA THR A 97 -32.13 16.69 -2.56
C THR A 97 -30.65 16.75 -2.21
N SER A 98 -30.18 17.93 -1.82
CA SER A 98 -28.85 18.13 -1.21
C SER A 98 -28.82 17.47 0.19
N ILE A 99 -28.75 16.15 0.24
CA ILE A 99 -28.49 15.42 1.48
C ILE A 99 -26.98 15.50 1.71
N TYR A 100 -26.57 16.23 2.76
CA TYR A 100 -25.18 16.48 3.14
C TYR A 100 -24.27 15.24 3.01
N LYS A 101 -23.51 15.14 1.91
CA LYS A 101 -22.40 14.19 1.76
C LYS A 101 -21.12 14.82 2.32
N GLN A 102 -21.04 14.98 3.64
CA GLN A 102 -19.81 15.41 4.29
C GLN A 102 -18.81 14.24 4.36
N PRO A 103 -17.49 14.49 4.19
CA PRO A 103 -16.48 13.44 4.35
C PRO A 103 -16.44 12.94 5.81
N VAL A 104 -16.00 11.71 5.99
CA VAL A 104 -15.89 11.10 7.34
C VAL A 104 -14.84 11.84 8.18
N ILE A 105 -13.71 12.19 7.59
CA ILE A 105 -12.60 12.89 8.25
C ILE A 105 -12.47 14.29 7.66
N LEU A 106 -13.06 15.25 8.39
CA LEU A 106 -12.99 16.67 8.06
C LEU A 106 -11.65 17.30 8.44
N ASP A 107 -10.92 16.73 9.39
CA ASP A 107 -9.72 17.31 9.99
C ASP A 107 -8.77 16.19 10.46
N LEU A 108 -7.52 16.18 10.01
CA LEU A 108 -6.53 15.17 10.42
C LEU A 108 -6.18 15.29 11.91
N ARG A 109 -6.48 16.43 12.58
CA ARG A 109 -6.43 16.56 14.05
C ARG A 109 -7.39 15.60 14.76
N ALA A 110 -8.39 15.06 14.06
CA ALA A 110 -9.26 14.02 14.58
C ALA A 110 -8.57 12.66 14.73
N ILE A 111 -7.42 12.44 14.07
CA ILE A 111 -6.67 11.17 14.04
C ILE A 111 -5.17 11.38 14.38
N PRO A 112 -4.84 12.04 15.51
CA PRO A 112 -3.50 12.58 15.74
C PRO A 112 -2.41 11.52 15.99
N LYS A 113 -2.78 10.26 16.21
CA LYS A 113 -1.86 9.15 16.55
C LYS A 113 -1.76 8.08 15.46
N LEU A 114 -2.30 8.36 14.27
CA LEU A 114 -2.36 7.38 13.19
C LEU A 114 -0.95 6.96 12.77
N LYS A 115 -0.69 5.64 12.80
CA LYS A 115 0.58 5.05 12.33
C LYS A 115 0.43 4.21 11.09
N VAL A 116 -0.73 3.56 10.93
CA VAL A 116 -1.02 2.67 9.80
C VAL A 116 -2.26 3.19 9.09
N LEU A 117 -2.10 3.51 7.82
CA LEU A 117 -3.18 3.94 6.96
C LEU A 117 -3.18 3.09 5.70
N SER A 118 -4.27 2.38 5.44
CA SER A 118 -4.45 1.64 4.18
C SER A 118 -5.78 2.00 3.55
N LEU A 119 -5.74 2.46 2.30
CA LEU A 119 -6.88 3.09 1.63
C LEU A 119 -6.94 2.68 0.15
N ASP A 120 -8.08 2.90 -0.48
CA ASP A 120 -8.18 2.89 -1.94
C ASP A 120 -7.49 4.13 -2.55
N TRP A 121 -6.96 3.98 -3.76
CA TRP A 121 -6.21 5.03 -4.46
C TRP A 121 -6.97 6.37 -4.58
N LYS A 122 -8.30 6.35 -4.71
CA LYS A 122 -9.13 7.57 -4.79
C LYS A 122 -9.08 8.36 -3.47
N ASP A 123 -9.16 7.67 -2.33
CA ASP A 123 -9.06 8.29 -1.01
C ASP A 123 -7.63 8.74 -0.68
N VAL A 124 -6.63 7.97 -1.12
CA VAL A 124 -5.21 8.35 -1.04
C VAL A 124 -4.94 9.63 -1.82
N SER A 125 -5.51 9.74 -3.02
CA SER A 125 -5.43 10.96 -3.83
C SER A 125 -6.07 12.15 -3.11
N ALA A 126 -7.25 11.97 -2.50
CA ALA A 126 -7.91 13.03 -1.72
C ALA A 126 -7.11 13.42 -0.46
N LEU A 127 -6.43 12.46 0.17
CA LEU A 127 -5.54 12.72 1.30
C LEU A 127 -4.32 13.56 0.90
N CYS A 128 -3.75 13.34 -0.29
CA CYS A 128 -2.61 14.12 -0.79
C CYS A 128 -2.88 15.63 -0.68
N PHE A 129 -4.06 16.07 -1.13
CA PHE A 129 -4.49 17.47 -1.07
C PHE A 129 -4.53 18.04 0.36
N ARG A 130 -4.85 17.20 1.35
CA ARG A 130 -4.91 17.60 2.76
C ARG A 130 -3.53 17.71 3.38
N LEU A 131 -2.61 16.85 2.96
CA LEU A 131 -1.24 16.85 3.46
C LEU A 131 -0.43 18.10 3.05
N PHE A 132 -0.94 18.95 2.16
CA PHE A 132 -0.35 20.27 1.90
C PHE A 132 -0.52 21.25 3.07
N THR A 133 -1.59 21.11 3.86
CA THR A 133 -1.93 22.05 4.94
C THR A 133 -1.92 21.40 6.32
N GLU A 134 -1.95 20.06 6.37
CA GLU A 134 -2.02 19.25 7.58
C GLU A 134 -0.92 18.17 7.56
N ASN A 135 -0.67 17.52 8.70
CA ASN A 135 0.35 16.47 8.79
C ASN A 135 -0.13 15.25 9.58
N LEU A 136 0.52 14.11 9.30
CA LEU A 136 0.38 12.87 10.07
C LEU A 136 1.78 12.48 10.60
N PRO A 137 2.24 13.10 11.69
CA PRO A 137 3.64 13.01 12.10
C PRO A 137 4.08 11.60 12.53
N TYR A 138 3.13 10.74 12.91
CA TYR A 138 3.39 9.36 13.34
C TYR A 138 3.12 8.32 12.26
N LEU A 139 2.72 8.73 11.06
CA LEU A 139 2.43 7.79 9.97
C LEU A 139 3.71 7.08 9.55
N ASP A 140 3.72 5.77 9.73
CA ASP A 140 4.87 4.89 9.47
C ASP A 140 4.57 3.93 8.31
N THR A 141 3.32 3.47 8.20
CA THR A 141 2.89 2.51 7.19
C THR A 141 1.77 3.10 6.34
N LEU A 142 1.98 3.12 5.02
CA LEU A 142 0.99 3.49 4.02
C LEU A 142 0.67 2.28 3.15
N GLY A 143 -0.61 1.95 3.04
CA GLY A 143 -1.14 0.94 2.14
C GLY A 143 -2.07 1.56 1.10
N VAL A 144 -1.91 1.16 -0.16
CA VAL A 144 -2.72 1.68 -1.26
C VAL A 144 -3.21 0.53 -2.12
N THR A 145 -4.52 0.44 -2.30
CA THR A 145 -5.15 -0.58 -3.16
C THR A 145 -5.81 0.05 -4.39
N PHE A 146 -5.78 -0.68 -5.51
CA PHE A 146 -6.23 -0.19 -6.82
C PHE A 146 -7.39 -1.04 -7.39
N TYR A 147 -8.48 -1.21 -6.64
CA TYR A 147 -9.58 -2.15 -6.99
C TYR A 147 -10.49 -1.71 -8.15
N ASP A 148 -10.32 -0.50 -8.70
CA ASP A 148 -11.21 0.11 -9.69
C ASP A 148 -10.42 1.09 -10.60
N LEU A 149 -9.33 0.62 -11.22
CA LEU A 149 -8.65 1.38 -12.28
C LEU A 149 -9.37 1.11 -13.61
N ASN A 150 -10.37 1.92 -13.93
CA ASN A 150 -10.88 2.00 -15.30
C ASN A 150 -9.79 2.62 -16.20
N SER A 151 -9.72 2.21 -17.46
CA SER A 151 -8.70 2.67 -18.42
C SER A 151 -8.69 4.19 -18.63
N ASP A 152 -9.81 4.86 -18.31
CA ASP A 152 -10.04 6.28 -18.57
C ASP A 152 -9.86 7.19 -17.34
N ASP A 153 -9.62 6.64 -16.13
CA ASP A 153 -9.28 7.43 -14.93
C ASP A 153 -7.80 7.86 -15.01
N MET A 154 -7.54 8.73 -16.00
CA MET A 154 -6.26 9.26 -16.44
C MET A 154 -5.85 10.48 -15.61
N GLN A 155 -5.62 10.26 -14.32
CA GLN A 155 -4.68 11.07 -13.58
C GLN A 155 -3.74 10.12 -12.89
N SER A 156 -2.49 10.09 -13.39
CA SER A 156 -1.36 9.42 -12.76
C SER A 156 -1.44 9.60 -11.25
N VAL A 157 -1.73 8.53 -10.53
CA VAL A 157 -1.78 8.59 -9.08
C VAL A 157 -0.42 9.10 -8.61
N PHE A 158 -0.42 10.28 -8.00
CA PHE A 158 0.74 10.96 -7.44
C PHE A 158 1.22 10.26 -6.15
N LEU A 159 1.40 8.94 -6.17
CA LEU A 159 1.93 8.19 -5.03
C LEU A 159 3.27 8.77 -4.59
N PHE A 160 4.08 9.20 -5.55
CA PHE A 160 5.35 9.87 -5.28
C PHE A 160 5.18 11.20 -4.54
N GLU A 161 4.20 12.04 -4.91
CA GLU A 161 3.93 13.29 -4.20
C GLU A 161 3.52 13.03 -2.75
N ILE A 162 2.72 11.97 -2.52
CA ILE A 162 2.34 11.57 -1.15
C ILE A 162 3.58 11.15 -0.37
N LEU A 163 4.42 10.28 -0.94
CA LEU A 163 5.65 9.84 -0.29
C LEU A 163 6.63 11.01 -0.06
N GLU A 164 6.66 12.01 -0.94
CA GLU A 164 7.43 13.25 -0.79
C GLU A 164 6.96 14.05 0.43
N LYS A 165 5.64 14.16 0.63
CA LYS A 165 5.05 14.98 1.70
C LYS A 165 4.93 14.22 3.02
N THR A 166 4.78 12.90 2.98
CA THR A 166 4.73 12.02 4.17
C THR A 166 6.11 11.44 4.45
N LEU A 167 7.09 12.30 4.75
CA LEU A 167 8.52 11.98 4.94
C LEU A 167 8.85 10.93 6.03
N ASN A 168 7.85 10.44 6.77
CA ASN A 168 8.02 9.44 7.84
C ASN A 168 7.54 8.03 7.44
N VAL A 169 6.98 7.85 6.24
CA VAL A 169 6.53 6.53 5.79
C VAL A 169 7.74 5.65 5.52
N LYS A 170 7.85 4.58 6.31
CA LYS A 170 8.92 3.58 6.23
C LYS A 170 8.44 2.29 5.56
N LYS A 171 7.14 2.02 5.62
CA LYS A 171 6.54 0.80 5.07
C LYS A 171 5.49 1.15 4.03
N LEU A 172 5.68 0.64 2.82
CA LEU A 172 4.75 0.84 1.72
C LEU A 172 4.14 -0.50 1.31
N TYR A 173 2.81 -0.56 1.35
CA TYR A 173 2.00 -1.66 0.84
C TYR A 173 1.26 -1.24 -0.41
N ILE A 174 1.34 -2.04 -1.47
CA ILE A 174 0.65 -1.79 -2.75
C ILE A 174 -0.12 -3.04 -3.14
N GLY A 175 -1.43 -2.91 -3.24
CA GLY A 175 -2.34 -4.00 -3.59
C GLY A 175 -3.05 -3.77 -4.92
N HIS A 176 -3.20 -4.82 -5.72
CA HIS A 176 -4.03 -4.79 -6.93
C HIS A 176 -3.58 -3.78 -8.00
N CYS A 177 -2.29 -3.40 -8.02
CA CYS A 177 -1.78 -2.43 -8.98
C CYS A 177 -1.66 -3.03 -10.39
N GLY A 178 -2.42 -2.45 -11.33
CA GLY A 178 -2.43 -2.83 -12.74
C GLY A 178 -1.50 -1.99 -13.63
N ARG A 179 -0.74 -1.04 -13.08
CA ARG A 179 0.03 -0.06 -13.87
C ARG A 179 1.43 0.21 -13.29
N PRO A 180 2.52 -0.05 -14.02
CA PRO A 180 3.89 0.14 -13.53
C PRO A 180 4.31 1.58 -13.37
N GLU A 181 3.71 2.51 -14.12
CA GLU A 181 4.08 3.93 -14.07
C GLU A 181 3.85 4.56 -12.69
N ILE A 182 2.94 3.97 -11.91
CA ILE A 182 2.60 4.39 -10.55
C ILE A 182 3.77 4.19 -9.56
N LEU A 183 4.60 3.19 -9.81
CA LEU A 183 5.75 2.84 -8.96
C LEU A 183 7.10 3.27 -9.54
N LEU A 184 7.14 3.59 -10.83
CA LEU A 184 8.36 3.57 -11.61
C LEU A 184 8.52 4.73 -12.57
N ASN A 185 7.97 5.93 -12.24
CA ASN A 185 7.94 7.11 -13.11
C ASN A 185 8.98 7.02 -14.25
N GLN A 186 8.53 6.57 -15.43
CA GLN A 186 9.43 6.26 -16.56
C GLN A 186 9.90 7.54 -17.26
N ASN A 187 9.84 8.70 -16.58
CA ASN A 187 10.28 9.96 -17.11
C ASN A 187 11.74 10.23 -16.72
N PRO A 188 12.71 10.02 -17.63
CA PRO A 188 14.14 10.20 -17.35
C PRO A 188 14.56 11.65 -17.05
N ASN A 189 13.63 12.61 -17.08
CA ASN A 189 13.90 14.03 -16.81
C ASN A 189 13.42 14.52 -15.44
N ASN A 190 12.81 13.67 -14.60
CA ASN A 190 12.33 14.09 -13.28
C ASN A 190 13.31 13.66 -12.18
N CYS A 191 13.78 14.62 -11.37
CA CYS A 191 14.63 14.42 -10.17
C CYS A 191 13.92 13.68 -9.01
N GLU A 192 12.87 12.91 -9.30
CA GLU A 192 11.93 12.29 -8.37
C GLU A 192 12.42 10.94 -7.81
N GLU A 193 13.51 10.41 -8.34
CA GLU A 193 14.10 9.14 -7.94
C GLU A 193 14.66 9.15 -6.48
N MET A 194 14.70 10.30 -5.80
CA MET A 194 15.16 10.43 -4.40
C MET A 194 14.10 10.07 -3.35
N MET A 195 12.85 9.82 -3.75
CA MET A 195 11.71 9.80 -2.82
C MET A 195 11.49 8.50 -2.04
N LEU A 196 11.98 7.37 -2.55
CA LEU A 196 11.82 6.07 -1.88
C LEU A 196 12.97 5.72 -0.94
N GLY A 197 14.00 6.57 -0.84
CA GLY A 197 15.25 6.24 -0.17
C GLY A 197 15.10 5.94 1.32
N HIS A 198 14.02 6.42 1.96
CA HIS A 198 13.70 6.23 3.38
C HIS A 198 12.91 4.95 3.69
N LEU A 199 12.44 4.22 2.66
CA LEU A 199 11.65 3.02 2.86
C LEU A 199 12.49 1.89 3.44
N GLU A 200 11.97 1.27 4.50
CA GLU A 200 12.52 0.08 5.15
C GLU A 200 11.82 -1.19 4.67
N MET A 201 10.54 -1.10 4.26
CA MET A 201 9.76 -2.24 3.81
C MET A 201 8.90 -1.90 2.60
N LEU A 202 8.93 -2.80 1.60
CA LEU A 202 8.07 -2.75 0.43
C LEU A 202 7.31 -4.06 0.28
N LEU A 203 5.98 -3.99 0.27
CA LEU A 203 5.07 -5.13 0.10
C LEU A 203 4.17 -4.90 -1.11
N LEU A 204 4.20 -5.83 -2.06
CA LEU A 204 3.26 -5.88 -3.19
C LEU A 204 2.36 -7.11 -3.10
N ASP A 205 1.07 -6.94 -3.31
CA ASP A 205 0.10 -8.05 -3.42
C ASP A 205 -0.77 -7.89 -4.68
N GLN A 206 -0.92 -8.96 -5.45
CA GLN A 206 -1.84 -9.03 -6.60
C GLN A 206 -1.64 -7.92 -7.66
N CYS A 207 -0.40 -7.46 -7.85
CA CYS A 207 -0.08 -6.41 -8.83
C CYS A 207 0.17 -7.02 -10.22
N HIS A 208 -0.92 -7.28 -10.96
CA HIS A 208 -0.90 -8.00 -12.24
C HIS A 208 -0.55 -7.15 -13.47
N GLY A 209 -0.24 -5.87 -13.33
CA GLY A 209 0.24 -5.04 -14.43
C GLY A 209 1.76 -4.86 -14.46
N LEU A 210 2.46 -5.38 -13.45
CA LEU A 210 3.89 -5.17 -13.26
C LEU A 210 4.67 -6.35 -13.82
N ASN A 211 5.64 -6.07 -14.69
CA ASN A 211 6.62 -7.05 -15.14
C ASN A 211 7.85 -7.07 -14.23
N TYR A 212 8.18 -5.93 -13.62
CA TYR A 212 9.25 -5.77 -12.64
C TYR A 212 8.82 -4.82 -11.52
N LEU A 213 9.49 -4.91 -10.36
CA LEU A 213 9.21 -4.07 -9.20
C LEU A 213 9.93 -2.73 -9.30
N PHE A 214 11.24 -2.74 -9.58
CA PHE A 214 12.01 -1.52 -9.85
C PHE A 214 13.22 -1.75 -10.74
N THR A 215 13.77 -0.67 -11.30
CA THR A 215 15.02 -0.72 -12.06
C THR A 215 16.23 -0.71 -11.13
N SER A 216 17.41 -1.07 -11.66
CA SER A 216 18.67 -1.07 -10.92
C SER A 216 19.05 0.32 -10.40
N SER A 217 18.82 1.38 -11.18
CA SER A 217 19.05 2.76 -10.74
C SER A 217 18.21 3.15 -9.52
N LEU A 218 16.93 2.73 -9.48
CA LEU A 218 16.06 2.97 -8.34
C LEU A 218 16.46 2.08 -7.15
N ALA A 219 16.81 0.82 -7.39
CA ALA A 219 17.28 -0.10 -6.36
C ALA A 219 18.44 0.48 -5.55
N MET A 220 19.42 1.09 -6.21
CA MET A 220 20.58 1.72 -5.56
C MET A 220 20.21 2.89 -4.64
N LYS A 221 19.04 3.49 -4.82
CA LYS A 221 18.56 4.61 -4.00
C LYS A 221 17.82 4.15 -2.75
N LEU A 222 17.41 2.88 -2.70
CA LEU A 222 16.70 2.25 -1.59
C LEU A 222 17.68 1.83 -0.47
N ILE A 223 18.48 2.77 0.01
CA ILE A 223 19.62 2.51 0.91
C ILE A 223 19.21 2.00 2.31
N TYR A 224 17.97 2.25 2.73
CA TYR A 224 17.42 1.77 4.01
C TYR A 224 16.50 0.55 3.86
N LEU A 225 16.29 0.03 2.64
CA LEU A 225 15.33 -1.04 2.42
C LEU A 225 15.83 -2.34 3.06
N GLU A 226 15.08 -2.82 4.04
CA GLU A 226 15.37 -4.03 4.79
C GLU A 226 14.58 -5.24 4.30
N LYS A 227 13.38 -5.01 3.76
CA LYS A 227 12.42 -6.08 3.49
C LYS A 227 11.67 -5.87 2.18
N ILE A 228 11.72 -6.89 1.33
CA ILE A 228 10.91 -6.97 0.11
C ILE A 228 9.98 -8.17 0.23
N LYS A 229 8.69 -7.95 0.03
CA LYS A 229 7.70 -9.00 -0.02
C LYS A 229 6.79 -8.82 -1.25
N VAL A 230 6.74 -9.81 -2.12
CA VAL A 230 5.94 -9.76 -3.34
C VAL A 230 5.08 -11.02 -3.41
N GLU A 231 3.76 -10.84 -3.42
CA GLU A 231 2.79 -11.93 -3.38
C GLU A 231 1.81 -11.86 -4.55
N LYS A 232 1.55 -13.01 -5.17
CA LYS A 232 0.48 -13.19 -6.17
C LYS A 232 0.58 -12.27 -7.40
N CYS A 233 1.73 -11.68 -7.70
CA CYS A 233 1.95 -10.84 -8.89
C CYS A 233 2.26 -11.72 -10.11
N ARG A 234 1.21 -12.27 -10.74
CA ARG A 234 1.33 -13.28 -11.81
C ARG A 234 2.10 -12.87 -13.06
N THR A 235 2.15 -11.58 -13.39
CA THR A 235 2.86 -11.06 -14.58
C THR A 235 4.32 -10.71 -14.32
N MET A 236 4.73 -10.67 -13.06
CA MET A 236 6.06 -10.24 -12.68
C MET A 236 7.08 -11.29 -13.14
N THR A 237 8.00 -10.90 -14.01
CA THR A 237 9.06 -11.76 -14.55
C THR A 237 10.39 -11.57 -13.84
N ARG A 238 10.59 -10.41 -13.20
CA ARG A 238 11.78 -10.09 -12.41
C ARG A 238 11.42 -9.16 -11.27
N ILE A 239 12.24 -9.09 -10.23
CA ILE A 239 12.04 -8.10 -9.16
C ILE A 239 12.79 -6.81 -9.52
N VAL A 240 14.07 -6.94 -9.85
CA VAL A 240 14.96 -5.84 -10.24
C VAL A 240 15.26 -5.94 -11.74
N GLU A 241 14.90 -4.92 -12.50
CA GLU A 241 15.23 -4.78 -13.93
C GLU A 241 16.55 -4.05 -14.11
N ARG A 242 17.44 -4.57 -14.96
CA ARG A 242 18.67 -3.89 -15.35
C ARG A 242 18.35 -2.69 -16.25
N ASP A 243 18.91 -1.54 -15.89
CA ASP A 243 19.05 -0.36 -16.74
C ASP A 243 20.53 -0.04 -17.03
N ASP A 244 20.79 0.82 -18.02
CA ASP A 244 22.14 1.17 -18.46
C ASP A 244 22.89 2.12 -17.50
N ALA A 245 22.28 2.49 -16.38
CA ALA A 245 22.80 3.52 -15.48
C ALA A 245 23.73 2.98 -14.37
N SER A 246 23.85 1.65 -14.22
CA SER A 246 24.43 1.05 -13.01
C SER A 246 25.48 -0.02 -13.34
N GLU A 247 26.72 0.16 -12.88
CA GLU A 247 27.80 -0.83 -13.06
C GLU A 247 27.81 -1.93 -12.00
N ARG A 248 27.21 -1.68 -10.82
CA ARG A 248 27.09 -2.62 -9.70
C ARG A 248 25.82 -2.31 -8.91
N ILE A 249 25.18 -3.32 -8.35
CA ILE A 249 23.99 -3.14 -7.51
C ILE A 249 24.31 -3.56 -6.09
N LYS A 250 24.06 -2.66 -5.14
CA LYS A 250 24.22 -2.93 -3.71
C LYS A 250 22.94 -2.55 -2.96
N LEU A 251 22.32 -3.53 -2.32
CA LEU A 251 21.21 -3.31 -1.39
C LEU A 251 21.72 -3.56 0.03
N GLU A 252 22.30 -2.52 0.63
CA GLU A 252 23.08 -2.58 1.87
C GLU A 252 22.32 -3.23 3.03
N LYS A 253 21.05 -2.86 3.21
CA LYS A 253 20.24 -3.22 4.39
C LYS A 253 19.27 -4.37 4.14
N LEU A 254 19.16 -4.86 2.91
CA LEU A 254 18.17 -5.87 2.55
C LEU A 254 18.48 -7.17 3.27
N SER A 255 17.60 -7.54 4.21
CA SER A 255 17.77 -8.68 5.11
C SER A 255 16.77 -9.80 4.84
N LEU A 256 15.60 -9.46 4.30
CA LEU A 256 14.52 -10.40 4.02
C LEU A 256 13.93 -10.19 2.63
N ILE A 257 13.86 -11.28 1.87
CA ILE A 257 13.16 -11.35 0.59
C ILE A 257 12.12 -12.46 0.67
N VAL A 258 10.86 -12.13 0.39
CA VAL A 258 9.77 -13.12 0.31
C VAL A 258 9.06 -12.98 -1.03
N LEU A 259 9.17 -14.01 -1.86
CA LEU A 259 8.54 -14.10 -3.18
C LEU A 259 7.54 -15.25 -3.13
N ASN A 260 6.26 -14.96 -3.33
CA ASN A 260 5.21 -15.95 -3.16
C ASN A 260 4.20 -15.91 -4.32
N SER A 261 3.91 -17.06 -4.91
CA SER A 261 2.89 -17.23 -5.93
C SER A 261 3.13 -16.35 -7.17
N LEU A 262 4.38 -16.25 -7.61
CA LEU A 262 4.80 -15.45 -8.77
C LEU A 262 4.97 -16.35 -9.98
N SER A 263 3.87 -16.63 -10.67
CA SER A 263 3.80 -17.67 -11.72
C SER A 263 4.71 -17.45 -12.93
N SER A 264 5.10 -16.21 -13.21
CA SER A 264 5.95 -15.85 -14.36
C SER A 264 7.35 -15.39 -13.95
N LEU A 265 7.69 -15.43 -12.66
CA LEU A 265 8.98 -14.94 -12.17
C LEU A 265 10.10 -15.81 -12.72
N GLU A 266 11.04 -15.21 -13.44
CA GLU A 266 12.20 -15.87 -14.04
C GLU A 266 13.44 -15.76 -13.13
N CYS A 267 13.65 -14.59 -12.53
CA CYS A 267 14.78 -14.28 -11.65
C CYS A 267 14.48 -13.13 -10.68
N PHE A 268 15.32 -12.91 -9.66
CA PHE A 268 15.25 -11.72 -8.82
C PHE A 268 15.84 -10.50 -9.54
N TYR A 269 17.05 -10.61 -10.11
CA TYR A 269 17.70 -9.53 -10.86
C TYR A 269 18.05 -9.97 -12.28
N SER A 270 17.67 -9.15 -13.27
CA SER A 270 17.86 -9.48 -14.70
C SER A 270 19.26 -9.18 -15.26
N GLY A 271 20.09 -8.40 -14.56
CA GLY A 271 21.44 -8.05 -15.01
C GLY A 271 22.50 -9.07 -14.65
N SER A 272 23.64 -8.99 -15.35
CA SER A 272 24.80 -9.88 -15.19
C SER A 272 25.87 -9.30 -14.26
N GLU A 273 25.67 -8.07 -13.82
CA GLU A 273 26.49 -7.37 -12.84
C GLU A 273 26.38 -8.05 -11.46
N THR A 274 27.43 -7.92 -10.64
CA THR A 274 27.43 -8.51 -9.30
C THR A 274 26.36 -7.85 -8.42
N LEU A 275 25.47 -8.67 -7.85
CA LEU A 275 24.44 -8.26 -6.92
C LEU A 275 24.96 -8.41 -5.48
N GLN A 276 25.20 -7.29 -4.81
CA GLN A 276 25.74 -7.25 -3.45
C GLN A 276 24.62 -7.11 -2.42
N LEU A 277 24.46 -8.13 -1.58
CA LEU A 277 23.43 -8.22 -0.54
C LEU A 277 24.07 -8.55 0.82
N PRO A 278 24.91 -7.66 1.38
CA PRO A 278 25.74 -7.98 2.54
C PRO A 278 24.93 -8.30 3.81
N SER A 279 23.74 -7.70 3.98
CA SER A 279 22.87 -7.92 5.14
C SER A 279 21.84 -9.05 4.95
N LEU A 280 21.85 -9.76 3.81
CA LEU A 280 20.82 -10.73 3.50
C LEU A 280 20.88 -11.92 4.47
N ALA A 281 19.78 -12.14 5.18
CA ALA A 281 19.68 -13.21 6.18
C ALA A 281 18.67 -14.28 5.79
N GLN A 282 17.61 -13.91 5.08
CA GLN A 282 16.53 -14.83 4.72
C GLN A 282 15.95 -14.57 3.33
N VAL A 283 15.76 -15.66 2.58
CA VAL A 283 15.06 -15.69 1.29
C VAL A 283 13.99 -16.77 1.34
N GLY A 284 12.74 -16.39 1.14
CA GLY A 284 11.63 -17.33 0.96
C GLY A 284 11.08 -17.26 -0.46
N ILE A 285 11.04 -18.38 -1.18
CA ILE A 285 10.52 -18.48 -2.55
C ILE A 285 9.46 -19.58 -2.57
N TYR A 286 8.21 -19.21 -2.77
CA TYR A 286 7.07 -20.14 -2.70
C TYR A 286 6.23 -20.03 -3.96
N ALA A 287 5.88 -21.16 -4.56
CA ALA A 287 5.03 -21.24 -5.74
C ALA A 287 5.48 -20.29 -6.89
N CYS A 288 6.78 -20.29 -7.20
CA CYS A 288 7.39 -19.53 -8.29
C CYS A 288 7.95 -20.46 -9.38
N PRO A 289 7.10 -21.18 -10.14
CA PRO A 289 7.49 -22.32 -10.96
C PRO A 289 8.42 -22.01 -12.15
N GLN A 290 8.48 -20.75 -12.59
CA GLN A 290 9.32 -20.33 -13.73
C GLN A 290 10.70 -19.81 -13.31
N MET A 291 10.94 -19.69 -12.00
CA MET A 291 12.19 -19.12 -11.51
C MET A 291 13.30 -20.14 -11.71
N LYS A 292 14.39 -19.76 -12.38
CA LYS A 292 15.50 -20.68 -12.70
C LYS A 292 16.79 -20.31 -11.98
N ILE A 293 16.99 -19.02 -11.81
CA ILE A 293 18.17 -18.42 -11.21
C ILE A 293 17.72 -17.28 -10.31
N PHE A 294 18.55 -16.87 -9.37
CA PHE A 294 18.29 -15.67 -8.59
C PHE A 294 18.78 -14.41 -9.32
N SER A 295 19.98 -14.44 -9.89
CA SER A 295 20.57 -13.37 -10.69
C SER A 295 21.31 -13.95 -11.90
N GLN A 296 21.39 -13.24 -13.03
CA GLN A 296 22.28 -13.67 -14.13
C GLN A 296 23.76 -13.51 -13.77
N GLY A 297 24.08 -12.54 -12.92
CA GLY A 297 25.42 -12.30 -12.40
C GLY A 297 25.74 -13.11 -11.16
N SER A 298 26.95 -12.91 -10.63
CA SER A 298 27.31 -13.43 -9.31
C SER A 298 26.57 -12.70 -8.20
N ILE A 299 26.36 -13.38 -7.08
CA ILE A 299 25.71 -12.83 -5.89
C ILE A 299 26.75 -12.82 -4.78
N ASP A 300 26.93 -11.65 -4.17
CA ASP A 300 27.90 -11.42 -3.10
C ASP A 300 27.13 -11.22 -1.78
N VAL A 301 27.32 -12.16 -0.86
CA VAL A 301 26.62 -12.25 0.43
C VAL A 301 27.66 -12.46 1.54
N GLU A 302 27.56 -11.69 2.63
CA GLU A 302 28.58 -11.70 3.68
C GLU A 302 28.30 -12.72 4.80
N SER A 303 27.10 -13.30 4.84
CA SER A 303 26.64 -14.18 5.91
C SER A 303 25.90 -15.41 5.37
N ILE A 304 25.82 -16.46 6.18
CA ILE A 304 24.98 -17.64 5.89
C ILE A 304 23.53 -17.20 5.79
N ILE A 305 22.85 -17.64 4.74
CA ILE A 305 21.47 -17.26 4.45
C ILE A 305 20.56 -18.45 4.70
N SER A 306 19.43 -18.20 5.35
CA SER A 306 18.32 -19.14 5.40
C SER A 306 17.52 -19.04 4.11
N ILE A 307 17.52 -20.10 3.30
CA ILE A 307 16.77 -20.15 2.04
C ILE A 307 15.64 -21.16 2.22
N GLU A 308 14.40 -20.72 2.03
CA GLU A 308 13.22 -21.57 2.10
C GLU A 308 12.55 -21.59 0.73
N ILE A 309 12.45 -22.76 0.11
CA ILE A 309 11.84 -22.93 -1.21
C ILE A 309 10.75 -24.01 -1.13
N ASP A 310 9.48 -23.62 -1.29
CA ASP A 310 8.33 -24.55 -1.23
C ASP A 310 8.40 -25.52 -0.02
N ASP A 311 8.54 -24.97 1.18
CA ASP A 311 8.67 -25.69 2.47
C ASP A 311 9.98 -26.49 2.66
N ASP A 312 10.91 -26.44 1.70
CA ASP A 312 12.26 -27.00 1.84
C ASP A 312 13.24 -25.93 2.35
N LEU A 313 13.64 -26.07 3.62
CA LEU A 313 14.68 -25.25 4.23
C LEU A 313 16.08 -25.73 3.81
N ILE A 314 16.87 -24.82 3.26
CA ILE A 314 18.24 -25.07 2.83
C ILE A 314 19.16 -23.93 3.27
N PHE A 315 20.38 -24.29 3.67
CA PHE A 315 21.44 -23.36 4.04
C PHE A 315 22.54 -23.47 3.00
N TYR A 316 22.80 -22.39 2.28
CA TYR A 316 23.84 -22.35 1.26
C TYR A 316 24.64 -21.05 1.34
N ASP A 317 25.88 -21.14 0.87
CA ASP A 317 26.75 -20.00 0.62
C ASP A 317 26.51 -19.38 -0.79
N ASP A 318 25.74 -20.08 -1.65
CA ASP A 318 25.44 -19.66 -3.03
C ASP A 318 23.94 -19.76 -3.34
N LEU A 319 23.30 -18.59 -3.43
CA LEU A 319 21.87 -18.44 -3.69
C LEU A 319 21.47 -18.85 -5.12
N ASN A 320 22.34 -18.66 -6.11
CA ASN A 320 22.06 -19.07 -7.49
C ASN A 320 22.03 -20.60 -7.60
N MET A 321 23.04 -21.29 -7.04
CA MET A 321 23.04 -22.76 -7.00
C MET A 321 21.82 -23.32 -6.27
N SER A 322 21.40 -22.66 -5.18
CA SER A 322 20.22 -23.07 -4.39
C SER A 322 18.93 -23.09 -5.22
N VAL A 323 18.71 -22.01 -5.99
CA VAL A 323 17.56 -21.90 -6.89
C VAL A 323 17.70 -22.89 -8.04
N GLU A 324 18.86 -22.95 -8.70
CA GLU A 324 19.08 -23.87 -9.82
C GLU A 324 18.82 -25.33 -9.43
N VAL A 325 19.35 -25.81 -8.30
CA VAL A 325 19.17 -27.19 -7.84
C VAL A 325 17.70 -27.53 -7.62
N LYS A 326 16.90 -26.62 -7.05
CA LYS A 326 15.48 -26.86 -6.81
C LYS A 326 14.64 -26.82 -8.09
N PHE A 327 14.99 -25.96 -9.05
CA PHE A 327 14.17 -25.74 -10.25
C PHE A 327 14.65 -26.50 -11.50
N THR A 328 15.86 -27.06 -11.52
CA THR A 328 16.30 -28.01 -12.57
C THR A 328 15.91 -29.47 -12.31
N GLN A 329 15.47 -29.80 -11.08
CA GLN A 329 15.05 -31.15 -10.67
C GLN A 329 13.53 -31.40 -10.79
N ARG A 330 12.75 -30.46 -11.34
CA ARG A 330 11.29 -30.54 -11.46
C ARG A 330 10.79 -30.88 -12.86
#